data_AF-A0A7J4LJM1-F1
#
_entry.id   AF-A0A7J4LJM1-F1
#
_cell.length_a   1.000
_cell.length_b   1.000
_cell.length_c   1.000
_cell.angle_alpha   90.00
_cell.angle_beta   90.00
_cell.angle_gamma   90.00
#
_symmetry.space_group_name_H-M   'P 1'
#
loop_
_entity.id
_entity.type
_entity.pdbx_description
1 polymer ?
#
loop_
_entity_poly.entity_id
_entity_poly.type
_entity_poly.pdbx_seq_one_letter_code
_entity_poly.pdbx_strand_id
1 'polypeptide(L)'
;MAKIREILGDNISFEGHFNTVFDSLKENRQQQIINWVRNCKEGKTMAISSDRIKDLLGFILRFRDTNFRIILTKKKNEYFIALFLDKHKYYENERRKLGI
;
A
#
# COMPACT_ATOMS: atom_id res chain seq x y z
N MET A 1 4.63 8.42 -9.34
CA MET A 1 3.16 8.55 -9.21
C MET A 1 2.36 8.13 -10.43
N ALA A 2 2.66 8.66 -11.62
CA ALA A 2 1.95 8.32 -12.87
C ALA A 2 1.73 6.81 -13.05
N LYS A 3 2.79 6.01 -12.87
CA LYS A 3 2.73 4.55 -13.01
C LYS A 3 1.77 3.83 -12.05
N ILE A 4 1.62 4.30 -10.80
CA ILE A 4 0.68 3.67 -9.84
C ILE A 4 -0.77 4.04 -10.20
N ARG A 5 -1.01 5.30 -10.59
CA ARG A 5 -2.31 5.74 -11.11
C ARG A 5 -2.67 5.04 -12.42
N GLU A 6 -1.73 4.86 -13.34
CA GLU A 6 -1.92 4.08 -14.56
C GLU A 6 -2.34 2.64 -14.27
N ILE A 7 -1.77 2.03 -13.22
CA ILE A 7 -2.15 0.69 -12.80
C ILE A 7 -3.54 0.70 -12.17
N LEU A 8 -3.83 1.53 -11.17
CA LEU A 8 -5.05 1.42 -10.37
C LEU A 8 -6.23 2.27 -10.90
N GLY A 9 -5.99 3.11 -11.91
CA GLY A 9 -6.93 4.13 -12.38
C GLY A 9 -6.96 5.37 -11.49
N ASP A 10 -7.93 6.25 -11.71
CA ASP A 10 -8.09 7.48 -10.93
C ASP A 10 -8.68 7.25 -9.52
N ASN A 11 -9.19 6.04 -9.27
CA ASN A 11 -9.81 5.65 -7.99
C ASN A 11 -8.77 5.31 -6.90
N ILE A 12 -7.56 5.89 -6.93
CA ILE A 12 -6.51 5.70 -5.93
C ILE A 12 -6.27 6.99 -5.14
N SER A 13 -6.37 6.87 -3.82
CA SER A 13 -5.94 7.89 -2.87
C SER A 13 -4.58 7.54 -2.27
N PHE A 14 -3.77 8.56 -2.01
CA PHE A 14 -2.45 8.42 -1.43
C PHE A 14 -2.43 9.06 -0.05
N GLU A 15 -1.78 8.41 0.91
CA GLU A 15 -1.46 9.03 2.19
C GLU A 15 -0.62 10.31 1.96
N GLY A 16 -0.81 11.33 2.80
CA GLY A 16 -0.29 12.68 2.57
C GLY A 16 1.24 12.76 2.38
N HIS A 17 2.00 11.86 2.99
CA HIS A 17 3.45 11.79 2.86
C HIS A 17 3.92 10.75 1.84
N PHE A 18 3.02 9.99 1.22
CA PHE A 18 3.37 8.91 0.31
C PHE A 18 4.31 9.39 -0.80
N ASN A 19 4.01 10.55 -1.42
CA ASN A 19 4.79 11.04 -2.55
C ASN A 19 6.22 11.38 -2.16
N THR A 20 6.37 12.20 -1.13
CA THR A 20 7.68 12.61 -0.61
C THR A 20 8.53 11.41 -0.23
N VAL A 21 7.93 10.41 0.40
CA VAL A 21 8.69 9.21 0.79
C VAL A 21 9.01 8.35 -0.42
N PHE A 22 8.04 8.09 -1.30
CA PHE A 22 8.25 7.27 -2.49
C PHE A 22 9.36 7.84 -3.38
N ASP A 23 9.37 9.15 -3.60
CA ASP A 23 10.34 9.82 -4.45
C ASP A 23 11.75 9.83 -3.82
N SER A 24 11.86 9.74 -2.49
CA SER A 24 13.14 9.58 -1.79
C SER A 24 13.73 8.16 -1.88
N LEU A 25 12.96 7.17 -2.31
CA LEU A 25 13.44 5.79 -2.44
C LEU A 25 14.33 5.64 -3.68
N LYS A 26 15.31 4.73 -3.59
CA LYS A 26 16.08 4.28 -4.76
C LYS A 26 15.14 3.74 -5.86
N GLU A 27 15.51 3.95 -7.12
CA GLU A 27 14.69 3.58 -8.27
C GLU A 27 14.30 2.09 -8.29
N ASN A 28 15.22 1.20 -7.90
CA ASN A 28 14.94 -0.23 -7.80
C ASN A 28 13.80 -0.53 -6.80
N ARG A 29 13.71 0.22 -5.69
CA ARG A 29 12.64 0.10 -4.71
C ARG A 29 11.33 0.64 -5.25
N GLN A 30 11.36 1.80 -5.90
CA GLN A 30 10.19 2.35 -6.56
C GLN A 30 9.59 1.34 -7.55
N GLN A 31 10.45 0.69 -8.37
CA GLN A 31 10.01 -0.31 -9.34
C GLN A 31 9.47 -1.57 -8.67
N GLN A 32 10.05 -2.03 -7.56
CA GLN A 32 9.51 -3.15 -6.77
C GLN A 32 8.11 -2.83 -6.22
N ILE A 33 7.88 -1.61 -5.72
CA ILE A 33 6.58 -1.17 -5.24
C ILE A 33 5.56 -1.13 -6.39
N ILE A 34 5.93 -0.57 -7.54
CA ILE A 34 5.07 -0.51 -8.74
C ILE A 34 4.68 -1.93 -9.18
N ASN A 35 5.64 -2.84 -9.24
CA ASN A 35 5.38 -4.24 -9.63
C ASN A 35 4.49 -4.95 -8.60
N TRP A 36 4.69 -4.70 -7.31
CA TRP A 36 3.83 -5.24 -6.26
C TRP A 36 2.39 -4.72 -6.36
N VAL A 37 2.19 -3.41 -6.62
CA VAL A 37 0.85 -2.84 -6.84
C VAL A 37 0.17 -3.50 -8.04
N ARG A 38 0.90 -3.72 -9.14
CA ARG A 38 0.38 -4.46 -10.30
C ARG A 38 -0.06 -5.87 -9.92
N ASN A 39 0.77 -6.60 -9.17
CA ASN A 39 0.43 -7.94 -8.69
C ASN A 39 -0.82 -7.95 -7.79
N CYS A 40 -1.02 -6.92 -6.98
CA CYS A 40 -2.25 -6.78 -6.18
C CYS A 40 -3.49 -6.59 -7.07
N LYS A 41 -3.40 -5.74 -8.10
CA LYS A 41 -4.50 -5.54 -9.06
C LYS A 41 -4.83 -6.82 -9.84
N GLU A 42 -3.81 -7.58 -10.23
CA GLU A 42 -3.94 -8.82 -11.01
C GLU A 42 -4.31 -10.05 -10.16
N GLY A 43 -4.51 -9.90 -8.84
CA GLY A 43 -4.86 -11.02 -7.95
C GLY A 43 -3.70 -11.99 -7.69
N LYS A 44 -2.46 -11.61 -8.01
CA LYS A 44 -1.24 -12.41 -7.78
C LYS A 44 -0.68 -12.25 -6.37
N THR A 45 -1.18 -11.30 -5.58
CA THR A 45 -0.81 -11.09 -4.18
C THR A 45 -1.98 -11.45 -3.28
N MET A 46 -1.71 -12.21 -2.23
CA MET A 46 -2.74 -12.60 -1.26
C MET A 46 -3.26 -11.37 -0.51
N ALA A 47 -4.57 -11.17 -0.56
CA ALA A 47 -5.25 -10.14 0.22
C ALA A 47 -5.55 -10.62 1.64
N ILE A 48 -5.61 -9.68 2.57
CA ILE A 48 -6.07 -9.87 3.94
C ILE A 48 -7.44 -9.20 4.02
N SER A 49 -8.49 -9.97 4.29
CA SER A 49 -9.82 -9.41 4.52
C SER A 49 -9.87 -8.74 5.89
N SER A 50 -10.49 -7.56 5.95
CA SER A 50 -10.73 -6.87 7.21
C SER A 50 -11.78 -7.59 8.07
N ASP A 51 -11.52 -7.71 9.37
CA ASP A 51 -12.48 -8.19 10.36
C ASP A 51 -13.43 -7.09 10.87
N ARG A 52 -13.12 -5.81 10.59
CA ARG A 52 -13.84 -4.62 11.07
C ARG A 52 -14.64 -3.89 10.00
N ILE A 53 -14.14 -3.87 8.77
CA ILE A 53 -14.69 -3.09 7.66
C ILE A 53 -15.10 -4.06 6.56
N LYS A 54 -16.42 -4.21 6.38
CA LYS A 54 -16.98 -5.08 5.35
C LYS A 54 -16.44 -4.71 3.96
N ASP A 55 -16.09 -5.74 3.19
CA ASP A 55 -15.58 -5.67 1.80
C ASP A 55 -14.26 -4.89 1.64
N LEU A 56 -13.52 -4.68 2.74
CA LEU A 56 -12.17 -4.12 2.71
C LEU A 56 -11.14 -5.24 2.58
N LEU A 57 -10.30 -5.12 1.55
CA LEU A 57 -9.13 -5.95 1.34
C LEU A 57 -7.88 -5.13 1.63
N GLY A 58 -6.96 -5.67 2.42
CA GLY A 58 -5.64 -5.12 2.68
C GLY A 58 -4.55 -5.94 2.02
N PHE A 59 -3.52 -5.28 1.50
CA PHE A 59 -2.30 -5.87 0.98
C PHE A 59 -1.13 -5.22 1.69
N ILE A 60 -0.19 -6.03 2.15
CA ILE A 60 0.96 -5.57 2.92
C ILE A 60 2.24 -5.94 2.19
N LEU A 61 3.09 -4.94 1.95
CA LEU A 61 4.47 -5.16 1.52
C LEU A 61 5.43 -4.74 2.62
N ARG A 62 6.37 -5.64 2.94
CA ARG A 62 7.45 -5.39 3.90
C ARG A 62 8.78 -5.69 3.22
N PHE A 63 9.69 -4.74 3.30
CA PHE A 63 11.06 -4.94 2.86
C PHE A 63 11.90 -5.40 4.05
N ARG A 64 12.69 -6.47 3.88
CA ARG A 64 13.42 -7.10 4.99
C ARG A 64 14.62 -6.27 5.45
N ASP A 65 15.20 -5.51 4.54
CA ASP A 65 16.46 -4.78 4.73
C ASP A 65 16.26 -3.30 5.07
N THR A 66 15.00 -2.88 5.24
CA THR A 66 14.66 -1.48 5.49
C THR A 66 13.45 -1.38 6.39
N ASN A 67 13.36 -0.31 7.18
CA ASN A 67 12.27 -0.10 8.12
C ASN A 67 10.99 0.43 7.45
N PHE A 68 10.79 0.23 6.14
CA PHE A 68 9.60 0.72 5.45
C PHE A 68 8.57 -0.37 5.16
N ARG A 69 7.30 0.01 5.32
CA ARG A 69 6.13 -0.86 5.14
C ARG A 69 5.12 -0.14 4.27
N ILE A 70 4.41 -0.88 3.45
CA ILE A 70 3.36 -0.34 2.58
C ILE A 70 2.08 -1.10 2.84
N ILE A 71 0.99 -0.35 2.97
CA ILE A 71 -0.36 -0.89 3.00
C ILE A 71 -1.08 -0.35 1.76
N LEU A 72 -1.56 -1.25 0.93
CA LEU A 72 -2.55 -0.95 -0.10
C LEU A 72 -3.87 -1.52 0.38
N THR A 73 -4.93 -0.74 0.38
CA THR A 73 -6.28 -1.20 0.64
C THR A 73 -7.13 -1.05 -0.60
N LYS A 74 -8.09 -1.95 -0.75
CA LYS A 74 -9.11 -1.92 -1.78
C LYS A 74 -10.47 -2.09 -1.12
N LYS A 75 -11.39 -1.15 -1.37
CA LYS A 75 -12.80 -1.25 -0.97
C LYS A 75 -13.65 -1.01 -2.19
N LYS A 76 -14.40 -2.03 -2.63
CA LYS A 76 -15.14 -2.01 -3.90
C LYS A 76 -14.20 -1.64 -5.07
N ASN A 77 -14.34 -0.43 -5.62
CA ASN A 77 -13.58 0.08 -6.77
C ASN A 77 -12.56 1.16 -6.38
N GLU A 78 -12.45 1.46 -5.08
CA GLU A 78 -11.54 2.48 -4.56
C GLU A 78 -10.32 1.81 -3.93
N TYR A 79 -9.18 2.45 -4.13
CA TYR A 79 -7.91 2.06 -3.55
C TYR A 79 -7.37 3.18 -2.66
N PHE A 80 -6.66 2.79 -1.62
CA PHE A 80 -5.87 3.71 -0.81
C PHE A 80 -4.51 3.10 -0.50
N ILE A 81 -3.44 3.86 -0.71
CA ILE A 81 -2.07 3.41 -0.43
C ILE A 81 -1.37 4.32 0.56
N ALA A 82 -0.73 3.71 1.54
CA ALA A 82 0.07 4.37 2.56
C ALA A 82 1.45 3.74 2.67
N LEU A 83 2.47 4.58 2.83
CA LEU A 83 3.86 4.17 3.00
C LEU A 83 4.36 4.69 4.35
N PHE A 84 4.87 3.77 5.15
CA PHE A 84 5.29 4.02 6.53
C PHE A 84 6.80 3.84 6.64
N LEU A 85 7.52 4.87 7.10
CA LEU A 85 8.93 4.79 7.49
C LEU A 85 9.01 4.59 9.00
N ASP A 86 9.55 3.45 9.44
CA ASP A 86 10.11 3.11 10.76
C ASP A 86 9.26 3.37 12.03
N LYS A 87 8.11 4.02 11.91
CA LYS A 87 7.16 4.20 13.00
C LYS A 87 6.28 2.96 13.07
N HIS A 88 6.87 1.86 13.56
CA HIS A 88 6.18 0.60 13.85
C HIS A 88 4.82 0.86 14.54
N LYS A 89 4.79 1.76 15.54
CA LYS A 89 3.55 2.12 16.25
C LYS A 89 2.46 2.72 15.36
N TYR A 90 2.82 3.61 14.42
CA TYR A 90 1.84 4.24 13.54
C TYR A 90 1.27 3.23 12.54
N TYR A 91 2.14 2.42 11.93
CA TYR A 91 1.73 1.31 11.06
C TYR A 91 0.82 0.30 11.77
N GLU A 92 1.17 -0.14 12.99
CA GLU A 92 0.37 -1.10 13.74
C GLU A 92 -0.99 -0.50 14.13
N ASN A 93 -1.05 0.79 14.46
CA ASN A 93 -2.30 1.49 14.73
C ASN A 93 -3.20 1.57 13.50
N GLU A 94 -2.66 1.93 12.33
CA GLU A 94 -3.42 1.97 11.08
C GLU A 94 -3.94 0.57 10.69
N ARG A 95 -3.11 -0.46 10.82
CA ARG A 95 -3.55 -1.85 10.64
C ARG A 95 -4.70 -2.24 11.55
N ARG A 96 -4.59 -1.95 12.85
CA ARG A 96 -5.65 -2.24 13.81
C ARG A 96 -6.94 -1.48 13.50
N LYS A 97 -6.87 -0.22 13.07
CA LYS A 97 -8.06 0.54 12.63
C LYS A 97 -8.73 -0.11 11.44
N LEU A 98 -7.92 -0.60 10.49
CA LEU A 98 -8.38 -1.26 9.27
C LEU A 98 -8.79 -2.72 9.50
N GLY A 99 -8.48 -3.32 10.65
CA GLY A 99 -8.83 -4.72 10.95
C GLY A 99 -8.00 -5.75 10.16
N ILE A 100 -6.73 -5.45 9.86
CA ILE A 100 -5.82 -6.28 9.03
C ILE A 100 -4.47 -6.55 9.68
#